data_AF-A0A143Z3A1-F1
#
_entry.id   AF-A0A143Z3A1-F1
#
_cell.length_a   1.000
_cell.length_b   1.000
_cell.length_c   1.000
_cell.angle_alpha   90.00
_cell.angle_beta   90.00
_cell.angle_gamma   90.00
#
_symmetry.space_group_name_H-M   'P 1'
#
loop_
_entity.id
_entity.type
_entity.pdbx_description
1 polymer ?
#
loop_
_entity_poly.entity_id
_entity_poly.type
_entity_poly.pdbx_seq_one_letter_code
_entity_poly.pdbx_strand_id
1 'polypeptide(L)'
;MNQLTEYIIALSNLYGMIQKDILVEIYNTQNEEPISLGEVEAYLENPPAELKKGYTYPHKDYFVHETILEFDEFESMLEKKGDKPFYVPAKEELLRYTEDFYFEKTTQYKVFYDYVRKNLLGGDGVKAQELCEEIRDTLELDLGMSAVSKALERADVVFDNEQQVNEMMRLMMDMSNHIRRWEHNGNTPQEIFEEFEKPHLRPLPKKPYSAGASNGVPFEKKVKIGRNDPCPCGSGKKYKNCCMNKVE
;
A
#
# COMPACT_ATOMS: atom_id res chain seq x y z
N MET A 1 0.69 -22.17 20.31
CA MET A 1 1.67 -21.11 20.02
C MET A 1 1.70 -20.19 21.23
N ASN A 2 2.84 -19.60 21.61
CA ASN A 2 2.82 -18.62 22.70
C ASN A 2 2.39 -17.24 22.16
N GLN A 3 1.96 -16.35 23.06
CA GLN A 3 1.37 -15.07 22.67
C GLN A 3 2.33 -14.17 21.88
N LEU A 4 3.61 -14.09 22.27
CA LEU A 4 4.60 -13.32 21.51
C LEU A 4 4.75 -13.82 20.07
N THR A 5 4.75 -15.14 19.86
CA THR A 5 4.80 -15.73 18.53
C THR A 5 3.56 -15.37 17.69
N GLU A 6 2.37 -15.38 18.31
CA GLU A 6 1.13 -14.98 17.63
C GLU A 6 1.18 -13.50 17.21
N TYR A 7 1.68 -12.62 18.07
CA TYR A 7 1.86 -11.20 17.73
C TYR A 7 2.87 -10.99 16.60
N ILE A 8 4.02 -11.67 16.64
CA ILE A 8 5.04 -11.56 15.59
C ILE A 8 4.45 -11.96 14.23
N ILE A 9 3.73 -13.08 14.16
CA ILE A 9 3.09 -13.55 12.92
C ILE A 9 2.00 -12.59 12.47
N ALA A 10 1.08 -12.22 13.38
CA ALA A 10 -0.03 -11.32 13.05
C ALA A 10 0.46 -9.96 12.53
N LEU A 11 1.44 -9.35 13.19
CA LEU A 11 2.01 -8.06 12.80
C LEU A 11 2.80 -8.17 11.49
N SER A 12 3.50 -9.29 11.26
CA SER A 12 4.20 -9.54 9.99
C SER A 12 3.21 -9.75 8.84
N ASN A 13 2.07 -10.39 9.07
CA ASN A 13 1.01 -10.56 8.05
C ASN A 13 0.28 -9.25 7.76
N LEU A 14 0.02 -8.42 8.79
CA LEU A 14 -0.65 -7.13 8.63
C LEU A 14 0.25 -6.04 8.02
N TYR A 15 1.54 -6.03 8.36
CA TYR A 15 2.46 -4.96 7.97
C TYR A 15 3.51 -5.40 6.93
N GLY A 16 3.62 -6.68 6.62
CA GLY A 16 4.70 -7.28 5.83
C GLY A 16 6.03 -7.38 6.59
N MET A 17 6.35 -6.38 7.41
CA MET A 17 7.53 -6.36 8.27
C MET A 17 7.27 -5.50 9.51
N ILE A 18 7.81 -5.91 10.66
CA ILE A 18 7.66 -5.22 11.94
C ILE A 18 9.01 -5.11 12.65
N GLN A 19 9.36 -3.89 13.08
CA GLN A 19 10.56 -3.62 13.86
C GLN A 19 10.35 -4.06 15.31
N LYS A 20 11.40 -4.57 15.96
CA LYS A 20 11.37 -5.02 17.36
C LYS A 20 10.79 -3.99 18.34
N ASP A 21 11.14 -2.71 18.22
CA ASP A 21 10.69 -1.68 19.16
C ASP A 21 9.17 -1.41 19.05
N ILE A 22 8.66 -1.31 17.81
CA ILE A 22 7.23 -1.13 17.55
C ILE A 22 6.44 -2.37 17.97
N LEU A 23 7.01 -3.57 17.80
CA LEU A 23 6.39 -4.80 18.28
C LEU A 23 6.19 -4.79 19.80
N VAL A 24 7.22 -4.39 20.57
CA VAL A 24 7.14 -4.27 22.02
C VAL A 24 6.09 -3.24 22.42
N GLU A 25 6.04 -2.10 21.74
CA GLU A 25 5.05 -1.04 22.01
C GLU A 25 3.62 -1.54 21.81
N ILE A 26 3.32 -2.15 20.66
CA ILE A 26 1.98 -2.67 20.35
C ILE A 26 1.62 -3.79 21.34
N TYR A 27 2.51 -4.74 21.59
CA TYR A 27 2.27 -5.83 22.52
C TYR A 27 1.95 -5.30 23.93
N ASN A 28 2.78 -4.41 24.46
CA ASN A 28 2.62 -3.93 25.83
C ASN A 28 1.41 -2.99 26.00
N THR A 29 0.93 -2.37 24.93
CA THR A 29 -0.32 -1.59 24.95
C THR A 29 -1.57 -2.47 25.02
N GLN A 30 -1.48 -3.73 24.57
CA GLN A 30 -2.62 -4.63 24.42
C GLN A 30 -2.65 -5.79 25.44
N ASN A 31 -1.63 -5.92 26.29
CA ASN A 31 -1.50 -7.02 27.25
C ASN A 31 -1.17 -6.50 28.65
N GLU A 32 -1.73 -7.16 29.67
CA GLU A 32 -1.46 -6.82 31.08
C GLU A 32 -0.04 -7.22 31.50
N GLU A 33 0.46 -8.35 31.00
CA GLU A 33 1.82 -8.81 31.22
C GLU A 33 2.73 -8.28 30.09
N PRO A 34 3.63 -7.32 30.38
CA PRO A 34 4.49 -6.75 29.35
C PRO A 34 5.66 -7.68 29.02
N ILE A 35 6.17 -7.54 27.80
CA ILE A 35 7.44 -8.10 27.37
C ILE A 35 8.53 -7.02 27.34
N SER A 36 9.76 -7.46 27.52
CA SER A 36 10.96 -6.65 27.36
C SER A 36 11.51 -6.72 25.94
N LEU A 37 12.29 -5.71 25.56
CA LEU A 37 13.01 -5.72 24.29
C LEU A 37 13.98 -6.92 24.19
N GLY A 38 14.61 -7.31 25.29
CA GLY A 38 15.53 -8.45 25.32
C GLY A 38 14.84 -9.79 25.01
N GLU A 39 13.56 -9.96 25.38
CA GLU A 39 12.78 -11.14 24.99
C GLU A 39 12.53 -11.19 23.48
N VAL A 40 12.30 -10.03 22.85
CA VAL A 40 12.11 -9.93 21.40
C VAL A 40 13.44 -10.12 20.66
N GLU A 41 14.54 -9.58 21.19
CA GLU A 41 15.88 -9.79 20.63
C GLU A 41 16.29 -11.27 20.66
N ALA A 42 15.92 -12.01 21.71
CA ALA A 42 16.13 -13.45 21.76
C ALA A 42 15.40 -14.20 20.63
N TYR A 43 14.22 -13.72 20.18
CA TYR A 43 13.51 -14.27 19.03
C TYR A 43 14.18 -13.93 17.69
N LEU A 44 14.83 -12.76 17.58
CA LEU A 44 15.60 -12.41 16.39
C LEU A 44 16.84 -13.31 16.24
N GLU A 45 17.53 -13.61 17.35
CA GLU A 45 18.73 -14.46 17.35
C GLU A 45 18.40 -15.95 17.19
N ASN A 46 17.35 -16.42 17.87
CA ASN A 46 16.96 -17.83 17.92
C ASN A 46 15.44 -17.97 17.68
N PRO A 47 14.98 -17.77 16.43
CA PRO A 47 13.56 -17.77 16.11
C PRO A 47 12.93 -19.15 16.35
N PRO A 48 11.77 -19.24 17.05
CA PRO A 48 11.07 -20.50 17.19
C PRO A 48 10.54 -20.99 15.83
N ALA A 49 10.43 -22.31 15.66
CA ALA A 49 10.05 -22.94 14.39
C ALA A 49 8.64 -22.55 13.92
N GLU A 50 7.78 -22.11 14.83
CA GLU A 50 6.45 -21.59 14.59
C GLU A 50 6.46 -20.33 13.71
N LEU A 51 7.45 -19.44 13.84
CA LEU A 51 7.53 -18.25 12.98
C LEU A 51 7.65 -18.63 11.51
N LYS A 52 8.47 -19.64 11.22
CA LYS A 52 8.61 -20.19 9.87
C LYS A 52 7.30 -20.76 9.32
N LYS A 53 6.45 -21.34 10.18
CA LYS A 53 5.13 -21.84 9.75
C LYS A 53 4.18 -20.70 9.37
N GLY A 54 4.33 -19.53 10.01
CA GLY A 54 3.64 -18.29 9.64
C GLY A 54 4.44 -17.43 8.66
N TYR A 55 5.31 -18.03 7.84
CA TYR A 55 6.09 -17.36 6.80
C TYR A 55 6.86 -16.12 7.28
N THR A 56 7.27 -16.09 8.55
CA THR A 56 7.90 -14.94 9.18
C THR A 56 9.33 -15.27 9.59
N TYR A 57 10.27 -14.41 9.23
CA TYR A 57 11.70 -14.63 9.44
C TYR A 57 12.38 -13.38 10.04
N PRO A 58 13.37 -13.56 10.93
CA PRO A 58 14.16 -12.44 11.40
C PRO A 58 15.09 -11.92 10.28
N HIS A 59 15.17 -10.60 10.15
CA HIS A 59 16.08 -9.91 9.25
C HIS A 59 16.47 -8.56 9.85
N LYS A 60 17.75 -8.38 10.21
CA LYS A 60 18.23 -7.23 10.99
C LYS A 60 17.41 -7.10 12.29
N ASP A 61 16.91 -5.90 12.61
CA ASP A 61 16.05 -5.62 13.78
C ASP A 61 14.55 -5.84 13.49
N TYR A 62 14.20 -6.61 12.46
CA TYR A 62 12.82 -6.81 12.00
C TYR A 62 12.45 -8.29 11.97
N PHE A 63 11.16 -8.55 12.15
CA PHE A 63 10.51 -9.75 11.65
C PHE A 63 9.84 -9.41 10.31
N VAL A 64 10.09 -10.23 9.29
CA VAL A 64 9.76 -9.94 7.90
C VAL A 64 9.04 -11.14 7.29
N HIS A 65 7.95 -10.88 6.59
CA HIS A 65 7.21 -11.88 5.83
C HIS A 65 8.06 -12.39 4.66
N GLU A 66 7.98 -13.70 4.40
CA GLU A 66 8.80 -14.43 3.42
C GLU A 66 8.83 -13.75 2.05
N THR A 67 7.66 -13.34 1.56
CA THR A 67 7.49 -12.62 0.28
C THR A 67 8.45 -11.45 0.12
N ILE A 68 8.61 -10.59 1.14
CA ILE A 68 9.50 -9.42 1.04
C ILE A 68 10.96 -9.86 0.90
N LEU A 69 11.35 -10.94 1.57
CA LEU A 69 12.71 -11.47 1.50
C LEU A 69 12.98 -12.18 0.18
N GLU A 70 12.02 -12.96 -0.32
CA GLU A 70 12.14 -13.70 -1.58
C GLU A 70 12.27 -12.77 -2.79
N PHE A 71 11.59 -11.62 -2.76
CA PHE A 71 11.64 -10.62 -3.83
C PHE A 71 12.68 -9.51 -3.60
N ASP A 72 13.51 -9.60 -2.55
CA ASP A 72 14.55 -8.62 -2.19
C ASP A 72 13.99 -7.18 -2.03
N GLU A 73 12.79 -7.06 -1.45
CA GLU A 73 12.04 -5.80 -1.38
C GLU A 73 12.23 -5.04 -0.07
N PHE A 74 13.00 -5.58 0.89
CA PHE A 74 13.13 -5.04 2.25
C PHE A 74 13.46 -3.53 2.28
N GLU A 75 14.49 -3.10 1.56
CA GLU A 75 14.89 -1.68 1.53
C GLU A 75 13.84 -0.79 0.84
N SER A 76 13.24 -1.28 -0.25
CA SER A 76 12.18 -0.55 -0.95
C SER A 76 10.93 -0.43 -0.07
N MET A 77 10.66 -1.42 0.78
CA MET A 77 9.54 -1.41 1.71
C MET A 77 9.75 -0.39 2.82
N LEU A 78 10.97 -0.28 3.36
CA LEU A 78 11.33 0.78 4.29
C LEU A 78 11.09 2.17 3.69
N GLU A 79 11.52 2.40 2.44
CA GLU A 79 11.31 3.68 1.75
C GLU A 79 9.82 3.98 1.55
N LYS A 80 9.05 2.99 1.05
CA LYS A 80 7.61 3.18 0.83
C LYS A 80 6.86 3.44 2.13
N LYS A 81 7.19 2.74 3.22
CA LYS A 81 6.55 2.91 4.54
C LYS A 81 6.81 4.29 5.11
N GLY A 82 8.08 4.74 5.12
CA GLY A 82 8.47 6.06 5.62
C GLY A 82 7.90 6.37 7.01
N ASP A 83 7.47 7.62 7.20
CA ASP A 83 6.92 8.10 8.47
C ASP A 83 5.40 7.89 8.62
N LYS A 84 4.79 7.01 7.82
CA LYS A 84 3.36 6.75 7.89
C LYS A 84 3.01 6.09 9.24
N PRO A 85 1.89 6.47 9.87
CA PRO A 85 1.47 5.87 11.13
C PRO A 85 1.15 4.38 10.95
N PHE A 86 1.16 3.60 12.04
CA PHE A 86 0.68 2.22 12.04
C PHE A 86 -0.82 2.16 12.31
N TYR A 87 -1.54 1.37 11.53
CA TYR A 87 -2.89 0.95 11.89
C TYR A 87 -2.80 -0.14 12.97
N VAL A 88 -3.20 0.17 14.20
CA VAL A 88 -3.16 -0.78 15.32
C VAL A 88 -4.60 -1.22 15.66
N PRO A 89 -5.06 -2.39 15.17
CA PRO A 89 -6.39 -2.89 15.47
C PRO A 89 -6.51 -3.37 16.92
N ALA A 90 -7.74 -3.60 17.38
CA ALA A 90 -7.97 -4.27 18.67
C ALA A 90 -7.30 -5.66 18.68
N LYS A 91 -6.88 -6.13 19.87
CA LYS A 91 -6.15 -7.39 20.03
C LYS A 91 -6.85 -8.57 19.36
N GLU A 92 -8.16 -8.69 19.53
CA GLU A 92 -8.95 -9.79 18.96
C GLU A 92 -8.94 -9.76 17.43
N GLU A 93 -8.91 -8.57 16.82
CA GLU A 93 -8.81 -8.41 15.38
C GLU A 93 -7.38 -8.66 14.89
N LEU A 94 -6.37 -8.14 15.59
CA LEU A 94 -4.97 -8.34 15.26
C LEU A 94 -4.64 -9.84 15.17
N LEU A 95 -5.05 -10.63 16.17
CA LEU A 95 -4.70 -12.04 16.23
C LEU A 95 -5.36 -12.88 15.13
N ARG A 96 -6.41 -12.39 14.46
CA ARG A 96 -6.97 -13.06 13.28
C ARG A 96 -6.04 -13.07 12.09
N TYR A 97 -5.08 -12.14 12.03
CA TYR A 97 -4.02 -12.17 11.01
C TYR A 97 -3.06 -13.35 11.17
N THR A 98 -3.18 -14.18 12.23
CA THR A 98 -2.49 -15.48 12.29
C THR A 98 -3.19 -16.59 11.50
N GLU A 99 -4.46 -16.39 11.12
CA GLU A 99 -5.21 -17.34 10.32
C GLU A 99 -4.82 -17.21 8.84
N ASP A 100 -4.46 -18.32 8.21
CA ASP A 100 -4.17 -18.35 6.77
C ASP A 100 -5.37 -17.83 5.97
N PHE A 101 -5.10 -16.99 4.97
CA PHE A 101 -6.10 -16.37 4.10
C PHE A 101 -7.13 -15.47 4.80
N TYR A 102 -6.87 -15.07 6.06
CA TYR A 102 -7.71 -14.07 6.69
C TYR A 102 -7.59 -12.72 6.00
N PHE A 103 -8.74 -12.10 5.76
CA PHE A 103 -8.84 -10.70 5.40
C PHE A 103 -10.11 -10.09 6.01
N GLU A 104 -10.09 -8.78 6.19
CA GLU A 104 -11.25 -8.04 6.68
C GLU A 104 -12.35 -7.99 5.61
N LYS A 105 -13.54 -8.51 5.93
CA LYS A 105 -14.73 -8.38 5.07
C LYS A 105 -15.40 -7.01 5.30
N THR A 106 -14.78 -5.98 4.75
CA THR A 106 -15.24 -4.58 4.80
C THR A 106 -16.63 -4.41 4.19
N THR A 107 -17.27 -3.25 4.43
CA THR A 107 -18.54 -2.91 3.79
C THR A 107 -18.41 -2.86 2.26
N GLN A 108 -17.29 -2.34 1.76
CA GLN A 108 -17.00 -2.22 0.33
C GLN A 108 -16.84 -3.59 -0.33
N TYR A 109 -16.13 -4.52 0.32
CA TYR A 109 -16.07 -5.92 -0.12
C TYR A 109 -17.47 -6.54 -0.23
N LYS A 110 -18.32 -6.36 0.81
CA LYS A 110 -19.68 -6.90 0.82
C LYS A 110 -20.55 -6.32 -0.31
N VAL A 111 -20.42 -5.02 -0.58
CA VAL A 111 -21.14 -4.36 -1.69
C VAL A 111 -20.66 -4.89 -3.03
N PHE A 112 -19.35 -5.03 -3.23
CA PHE A 112 -18.78 -5.60 -4.45
C PHE A 112 -19.23 -7.05 -4.66
N TYR A 113 -19.15 -7.89 -3.63
CA TYR A 113 -19.64 -9.26 -3.63
C TYR A 113 -21.12 -9.35 -4.01
N ASP A 114 -21.97 -8.54 -3.38
CA ASP A 114 -23.40 -8.53 -3.65
C ASP A 114 -23.70 -8.15 -5.12
N TYR A 115 -22.95 -7.19 -5.65
CA TYR A 115 -23.06 -6.79 -7.05
C TYR A 115 -22.68 -7.93 -7.99
N VAL A 116 -21.48 -8.51 -7.81
CA VAL A 116 -20.96 -9.61 -8.63
C VAL A 116 -21.92 -10.80 -8.60
N ARG A 117 -22.34 -11.21 -7.39
CA ARG A 117 -23.26 -12.33 -7.20
C ARG A 117 -24.58 -12.11 -7.94
N LYS A 118 -25.25 -10.98 -7.72
CA LYS A 118 -26.61 -10.74 -8.23
C LYS A 118 -26.63 -10.42 -9.72
N ASN A 119 -25.64 -9.67 -10.21
CA ASN A 119 -25.69 -9.08 -11.55
C ASN A 119 -24.79 -9.78 -12.56
N LEU A 120 -23.72 -10.46 -12.13
CA LEU A 120 -22.74 -11.06 -13.06
C LEU A 120 -22.78 -12.60 -13.04
N LEU A 121 -23.22 -13.21 -11.94
CA LEU A 121 -23.17 -14.67 -11.74
C LEU A 121 -24.52 -15.30 -11.38
N GLY A 122 -25.63 -14.62 -11.70
CA GLY A 122 -26.99 -15.19 -11.59
C GLY A 122 -27.40 -15.63 -10.18
N GLY A 123 -26.77 -15.08 -9.14
CA GLY A 123 -27.03 -15.42 -7.74
C GLY A 123 -26.13 -16.50 -7.15
N ASP A 124 -25.20 -17.09 -7.92
CA ASP A 124 -24.27 -18.12 -7.46
C ASP A 124 -23.31 -17.55 -6.41
N GLY A 125 -23.54 -17.93 -5.15
CA GLY A 125 -22.78 -17.40 -4.02
C GLY A 125 -21.36 -17.96 -3.92
N VAL A 126 -21.10 -19.17 -4.42
CA VAL A 126 -19.80 -19.83 -4.35
C VAL A 126 -18.88 -19.23 -5.40
N LYS A 127 -19.31 -19.22 -6.67
CA LYS A 127 -18.53 -18.58 -7.75
C LYS A 127 -18.27 -17.10 -7.48
N ALA A 128 -19.25 -16.38 -6.93
CA ALA A 128 -19.06 -14.97 -6.59
C ALA A 128 -18.04 -14.78 -5.48
N GLN A 129 -18.00 -15.68 -4.49
CA GLN A 129 -17.02 -15.59 -3.42
C GLN A 129 -15.62 -15.84 -3.97
N GLU A 130 -15.42 -16.93 -4.72
CA GLU A 130 -14.14 -17.27 -5.34
C GLU A 130 -13.62 -16.13 -6.22
N LEU A 131 -14.47 -15.57 -7.09
CA LEU A 131 -14.10 -14.46 -7.95
C LEU A 131 -13.77 -13.18 -7.16
N CYS A 132 -14.56 -12.83 -6.15
CA CYS A 132 -14.32 -11.60 -5.38
C CYS A 132 -13.05 -11.69 -4.53
N GLU A 133 -12.77 -12.86 -3.95
CA GLU A 133 -11.54 -13.11 -3.18
C GLU A 133 -10.33 -13.06 -4.13
N GLU A 134 -10.39 -13.70 -5.31
CA GLU A 134 -9.31 -13.64 -6.30
C GLU A 134 -9.04 -12.22 -6.83
N ILE A 135 -10.09 -11.43 -7.11
CA ILE A 135 -9.94 -10.02 -7.51
C ILE A 135 -9.34 -9.20 -6.38
N ARG A 136 -9.79 -9.42 -5.14
CA ARG A 136 -9.27 -8.70 -3.97
C ARG A 136 -7.78 -8.99 -3.76
N ASP A 137 -7.35 -10.24 -3.88
CA ASP A 137 -5.94 -10.62 -3.74
C ASP A 137 -5.09 -10.07 -4.89
N THR A 138 -5.64 -10.08 -6.11
CA THR A 138 -5.02 -9.42 -7.27
C THR A 138 -4.77 -7.93 -7.01
N LEU A 139 -5.71 -7.25 -6.35
CA LEU A 139 -5.58 -5.85 -5.99
C LEU A 139 -4.59 -5.65 -4.85
N GLU A 140 -4.62 -6.47 -3.80
CA GLU A 140 -3.69 -6.36 -2.67
C GLU A 140 -2.23 -6.56 -3.10
N LEU A 141 -1.99 -7.53 -4.00
CA LEU A 141 -0.66 -7.87 -4.50
C LEU A 141 -0.25 -7.06 -5.74
N ASP A 142 -1.06 -6.09 -6.15
CA ASP A 142 -0.84 -5.24 -7.33
C ASP A 142 -0.50 -6.01 -8.63
N LEU A 143 -1.14 -7.17 -8.87
CA LEU A 143 -0.86 -8.03 -10.03
C LEU A 143 -1.41 -7.47 -11.37
N GLY A 144 -2.12 -6.34 -11.29
CA GLY A 144 -2.60 -5.56 -12.42
C GLY A 144 -3.88 -6.11 -13.09
N MET A 145 -4.44 -5.31 -13.99
CA MET A 145 -5.75 -5.59 -14.61
C MET A 145 -5.78 -6.86 -15.46
N SER A 146 -4.64 -7.33 -15.98
CA SER A 146 -4.61 -8.58 -16.73
C SER A 146 -4.95 -9.80 -15.86
N ALA A 147 -4.58 -9.79 -14.57
CA ALA A 147 -4.96 -10.83 -13.63
C ALA A 147 -6.47 -10.78 -13.33
N VAL A 148 -7.03 -9.57 -13.15
CA VAL A 148 -8.49 -9.37 -13.02
C VAL A 148 -9.23 -9.92 -14.24
N SER A 149 -8.77 -9.62 -15.46
CA SER A 149 -9.38 -10.15 -16.68
C SER A 149 -9.38 -11.68 -16.71
N LYS A 150 -8.26 -12.32 -16.34
CA LYS A 150 -8.17 -13.79 -16.26
C LYS A 150 -9.10 -14.38 -15.20
N ALA A 151 -9.28 -13.70 -14.06
CA ALA A 151 -10.22 -14.12 -13.02
C ALA A 151 -11.67 -14.10 -13.55
N LEU A 152 -12.05 -13.02 -14.23
CA LEU A 152 -13.36 -12.89 -14.87
C LEU A 152 -13.60 -13.97 -15.94
N GLU A 153 -12.60 -14.23 -16.78
CA GLU A 153 -12.64 -15.29 -17.79
C GLU A 153 -12.81 -16.67 -17.16
N ARG A 154 -12.05 -17.01 -16.10
CA ARG A 154 -12.17 -18.28 -15.37
C ARG A 154 -13.54 -18.46 -14.70
N ALA A 155 -14.15 -17.37 -14.27
CA ALA A 155 -15.47 -17.38 -13.65
C ALA A 155 -16.62 -17.40 -14.66
N ASP A 156 -16.33 -17.44 -15.97
CA ASP A 156 -17.28 -17.36 -17.07
C ASP A 156 -18.17 -16.09 -17.01
N VAL A 157 -17.62 -14.96 -16.55
CA VAL A 157 -18.37 -13.70 -16.49
C VAL A 157 -18.60 -13.15 -17.89
N VAL A 158 -19.87 -12.91 -18.22
CA VAL A 158 -20.27 -12.22 -19.45
C VAL A 158 -21.00 -10.95 -19.07
N PHE A 159 -20.50 -9.81 -19.56
CA PHE A 159 -21.17 -8.53 -19.39
C PHE A 159 -22.20 -8.33 -20.50
N ASP A 160 -23.42 -7.96 -20.12
CA ASP A 160 -24.51 -7.62 -21.04
C ASP A 160 -24.28 -6.25 -21.70
N ASN A 161 -23.61 -5.33 -20.99
CA ASN A 161 -23.40 -3.96 -21.45
C ASN A 161 -22.23 -3.26 -20.75
N GLU A 162 -21.82 -2.12 -21.31
CA GLU A 162 -20.75 -1.29 -20.77
C GLU A 162 -21.03 -0.73 -19.36
N GLN A 163 -22.31 -0.53 -19.00
CA GLN A 163 -22.67 -0.01 -17.68
C GLN A 163 -22.31 -1.02 -16.58
N GLN A 164 -22.43 -2.32 -16.83
CA GLN A 164 -21.99 -3.34 -15.88
C GLN A 164 -20.48 -3.33 -15.67
N VAL A 165 -19.72 -3.15 -16.76
CA VAL A 165 -18.25 -3.03 -16.68
C VAL A 165 -17.86 -1.82 -15.84
N ASN A 166 -18.45 -0.65 -16.13
CA ASN A 166 -18.16 0.59 -15.43
C ASN A 166 -18.53 0.52 -13.95
N GLU A 167 -19.68 -0.08 -13.61
CA GLU A 167 -20.12 -0.23 -12.23
C GLU A 167 -19.25 -1.22 -11.45
N MET A 168 -18.87 -2.36 -12.05
CA MET A 168 -17.91 -3.28 -11.46
C MET A 168 -16.58 -2.58 -11.17
N MET A 169 -16.03 -1.84 -12.14
CA MET A 169 -14.77 -1.11 -11.97
C MET A 169 -14.85 -0.05 -10.86
N ARG A 170 -15.98 0.66 -10.76
CA ARG A 170 -16.21 1.64 -9.69
C ARG A 170 -16.21 0.99 -8.31
N LEU A 171 -16.94 -0.12 -8.15
CA LEU A 171 -17.02 -0.86 -6.89
C LEU A 171 -15.69 -1.54 -6.53
N MET A 172 -14.98 -2.06 -7.53
CA MET A 172 -13.66 -2.63 -7.38
C MET A 172 -12.64 -1.59 -6.92
N MET A 173 -12.67 -0.37 -7.49
CA MET A 173 -11.80 0.73 -7.06
C MET A 173 -12.13 1.18 -5.63
N ASP A 174 -13.42 1.28 -5.29
CA ASP A 174 -13.86 1.60 -3.93
C ASP A 174 -13.36 0.54 -2.94
N MET A 175 -13.50 -0.74 -3.26
CA MET A 175 -12.92 -1.83 -2.46
C MET A 175 -11.40 -1.71 -2.35
N SER A 176 -10.68 -1.45 -3.45
CA SER A 176 -9.22 -1.32 -3.48
C SER A 176 -8.71 -0.23 -2.52
N ASN A 177 -9.43 0.90 -2.42
CA ASN A 177 -9.08 1.99 -1.52
C ASN A 177 -9.29 1.65 -0.03
N HIS A 178 -9.97 0.55 0.27
CA HIS A 178 -10.26 0.06 1.62
C HIS A 178 -9.58 -1.29 1.92
N ILE A 179 -8.58 -1.69 1.13
CA ILE A 179 -7.70 -2.82 1.42
C ILE A 179 -6.50 -2.31 2.23
N ARG A 180 -6.18 -3.01 3.32
CA ARG A 180 -5.01 -2.77 4.17
C ARG A 180 -3.73 -3.03 3.37
N ARG A 181 -2.72 -2.16 3.47
CA ARG A 181 -1.49 -2.25 2.65
C ARG A 181 -0.23 -2.30 3.49
N TRP A 182 0.72 -3.14 3.09
CA TRP A 182 2.02 -3.25 3.75
C TRP A 182 2.81 -1.94 3.65
N GLU A 183 2.89 -1.31 2.48
CA GLU A 183 3.52 0.00 2.25
C GLU A 183 2.90 1.15 3.05
N HIS A 184 1.73 0.93 3.67
CA HIS A 184 1.00 1.88 4.50
C HIS A 184 0.95 1.48 5.98
N ASN A 185 1.83 0.57 6.42
CA ASN A 185 1.86 0.11 7.82
C ASN A 185 0.50 -0.39 8.31
N GLY A 186 -0.20 -1.15 7.45
CA GLY A 186 -1.52 -1.72 7.74
C GLY A 186 -2.67 -0.73 7.55
N ASN A 187 -2.43 0.52 7.14
CA ASN A 187 -3.53 1.42 6.77
C ASN A 187 -4.05 1.12 5.36
N THR A 188 -5.30 1.49 5.11
CA THR A 188 -5.88 1.55 3.79
C THR A 188 -5.44 2.82 3.05
N PRO A 189 -5.44 2.84 1.70
CA PRO A 189 -5.23 4.07 0.94
C PRO A 189 -6.19 5.20 1.35
N GLN A 190 -7.44 4.88 1.69
CA GLN A 190 -8.42 5.88 2.13
C GLN A 190 -8.01 6.54 3.46
N GLU A 191 -7.59 5.76 4.47
CA GLU A 191 -7.15 6.32 5.76
C GLU A 191 -5.87 7.16 5.61
N ILE A 192 -4.89 6.68 4.82
CA ILE A 192 -3.69 7.46 4.51
C ILE A 192 -4.06 8.79 3.85
N PHE A 193 -4.96 8.75 2.87
CA PHE A 193 -5.42 9.97 2.21
C PHE A 193 -6.11 10.92 3.20
N GLU A 194 -7.08 10.43 3.98
CA GLU A 194 -7.89 11.28 4.85
C GLU A 194 -7.11 11.89 6.01
N GLU A 195 -6.28 11.10 6.68
CA GLU A 195 -5.62 11.49 7.92
C GLU A 195 -4.24 12.10 7.68
N PHE A 196 -3.50 11.62 6.67
CA PHE A 196 -2.11 11.99 6.46
C PHE A 196 -1.92 12.96 5.29
N GLU A 197 -2.51 12.68 4.12
CA GLU A 197 -2.24 13.47 2.91
C GLU A 197 -3.13 14.71 2.79
N LYS A 198 -4.44 14.55 2.98
CA LYS A 198 -5.47 15.58 2.77
C LYS A 198 -5.22 16.87 3.56
N PRO A 199 -4.75 16.86 4.81
CA PRO A 199 -4.39 18.09 5.53
C PRO A 199 -3.27 18.90 4.87
N HIS A 200 -2.40 18.24 4.10
CA HIS A 200 -1.25 18.85 3.42
C HIS A 200 -1.55 19.23 1.96
N LEU A 201 -2.73 18.86 1.44
CA LEU A 201 -3.13 19.20 0.08
C LEU A 201 -3.42 20.69 -0.07
N ARG A 202 -2.93 21.27 -1.16
CA ARG A 202 -3.30 22.63 -1.55
C ARG A 202 -4.67 22.60 -2.22
N PRO A 203 -5.52 23.61 -1.98
CA PRO A 203 -6.80 23.71 -2.66
C PRO A 203 -6.59 23.76 -4.18
N LEU A 204 -7.47 23.07 -4.91
CA LEU A 204 -7.46 23.11 -6.38
C LEU A 204 -7.54 24.57 -6.86
N PRO A 205 -6.80 24.95 -7.92
CA PRO A 205 -6.94 26.27 -8.51
C PRO A 205 -8.41 26.53 -8.86
N LYS A 206 -8.95 27.70 -8.47
CA LYS A 206 -10.35 28.08 -8.73
C LYS A 206 -10.73 28.13 -10.22
N LYS A 207 -9.74 28.12 -11.12
CA LYS A 207 -9.96 28.08 -12.56
C LYS A 207 -9.85 26.63 -13.02
N PRO A 208 -10.89 26.05 -13.66
CA PRO A 208 -10.78 24.74 -14.25
C PRO A 208 -9.60 24.74 -15.25
N TYR A 209 -8.83 23.66 -15.22
CA TYR A 209 -7.73 23.47 -16.15
C TYR A 209 -8.30 23.44 -17.57
N SER A 210 -8.10 24.51 -18.34
CA SER A 210 -8.47 24.53 -19.74
C SER A 210 -7.46 23.69 -20.51
N ALA A 211 -7.79 22.42 -20.75
CA ALA A 211 -7.10 21.57 -21.71
C ALA A 211 -7.29 22.19 -23.11
N GLY A 212 -6.45 23.16 -23.46
CA GLY A 212 -6.58 23.98 -24.67
C GLY A 212 -5.91 25.35 -24.61
N ALA A 213 -5.54 25.86 -23.42
CA ALA A 213 -4.69 27.04 -23.29
C ALA A 213 -3.33 26.62 -22.73
N SER A 214 -2.29 26.73 -23.55
CA SER A 214 -0.89 26.52 -23.19
C SER A 214 -0.34 27.60 -22.26
N ASN A 215 -1.02 27.86 -21.15
CA ASN A 215 -0.54 28.65 -20.04
C ASN A 215 -0.71 27.83 -18.77
N GLY A 216 0.24 26.91 -18.58
CA GLY A 216 0.45 26.29 -17.28
C GLY A 216 0.63 27.35 -16.19
N VAL A 217 0.54 26.88 -14.95
CA VAL A 217 1.07 27.56 -13.76
C VAL A 217 2.28 28.42 -14.16
N PRO A 218 2.42 29.68 -13.69
CA PRO A 218 3.70 30.36 -13.80
C PRO A 218 4.70 29.61 -12.90
N PHE A 219 5.16 28.43 -13.34
CA PHE A 219 6.58 28.19 -13.35
C PHE A 219 7.14 29.42 -14.02
N GLU A 220 7.77 30.30 -13.26
CA GLU A 220 8.73 31.23 -13.85
C GLU A 220 9.52 30.38 -14.83
N LYS A 221 9.32 30.62 -16.14
CA LYS A 221 10.15 30.02 -17.15
C LYS A 221 11.53 30.53 -16.78
N LYS A 222 12.30 29.72 -16.03
CA LYS A 222 13.75 29.82 -16.06
C LYS A 222 14.05 29.70 -17.53
N VAL A 223 14.24 30.85 -18.17
CA VAL A 223 14.57 30.93 -19.58
C VAL A 223 15.77 30.00 -19.71
N LYS A 224 15.62 28.91 -20.46
CA LYS A 224 16.73 28.01 -20.71
C LYS A 224 17.70 28.79 -21.57
N ILE A 225 18.66 29.45 -20.94
CA ILE A 225 19.73 30.19 -21.63
C ILE A 225 20.57 29.14 -22.33
N GLY A 226 20.60 29.19 -23.67
CA GLY A 226 21.42 28.29 -24.46
C GLY A 226 22.90 28.50 -24.15
N ARG A 227 23.70 27.43 -24.19
CA ARG A 227 25.16 27.47 -23.95
C ARG A 227 25.86 28.62 -24.71
N ASN A 228 25.41 28.92 -25.92
CA ASN A 228 26.03 29.90 -26.80
C ASN A 228 25.37 31.28 -26.80
N ASP A 229 24.27 31.47 -26.06
CA ASP A 229 23.55 32.75 -26.00
C ASP A 229 24.34 33.81 -25.23
N PRO A 230 24.09 35.11 -25.46
CA PRO A 230 24.66 36.17 -24.65
C PRO A 230 24.38 35.95 -23.16
N CYS A 231 25.40 36.11 -22.33
CA CYS A 231 25.29 35.87 -20.90
C CYS A 231 24.45 36.97 -20.23
N PRO A 232 23.46 36.62 -19.38
CA PRO A 232 22.51 37.57 -18.81
C PRO A 232 23.13 38.55 -17.80
N CYS A 233 24.37 38.32 -17.36
CA CYS A 233 25.07 39.23 -16.44
C CYS A 233 25.60 40.52 -17.10
N GLY A 234 25.32 40.73 -18.41
CA GLY A 234 25.74 41.92 -19.13
C GLY A 234 27.21 41.95 -19.54
N SER A 235 27.93 40.83 -19.41
CA SER A 235 29.38 40.76 -19.72
C SER A 235 29.73 40.81 -21.22
N GLY A 236 28.73 40.69 -22.11
CA GLY A 236 28.92 40.57 -23.56
C GLY A 236 29.50 39.22 -24.02
N LYS A 237 29.77 38.27 -23.12
CA LYS A 237 30.29 36.92 -23.44
C LYS A 237 29.16 35.91 -23.65
N LYS A 238 29.43 34.79 -24.33
CA LYS A 238 28.51 33.63 -24.40
C LYS A 238 28.34 32.99 -23.03
N TYR A 239 27.16 32.46 -22.71
CA TYR A 239 26.81 31.90 -21.39
C TYR A 239 27.79 30.82 -20.91
N LYS A 240 28.19 29.90 -21.80
CA LYS A 240 29.20 28.86 -21.54
C LYS A 240 30.58 29.37 -21.13
N ASN A 241 30.93 30.59 -21.50
CA ASN A 241 32.22 31.22 -21.24
C ASN A 241 32.15 32.26 -20.10
N CYS A 242 31.03 32.33 -19.37
CA CYS A 242 30.82 33.33 -18.33
C CYS A 242 30.19 32.72 -17.07
N CYS A 243 28.86 32.69 -16.98
CA CYS A 243 28.17 32.27 -15.76
C CYS A 243 27.90 30.77 -15.66
N MET A 244 28.07 30.00 -16.75
CA MET A 244 27.74 28.56 -16.74
C MET A 244 28.66 27.71 -15.86
N ASN A 245 29.93 28.09 -15.71
CA ASN A 245 30.94 27.33 -14.96
C ASN A 245 31.41 28.05 -13.69
N LYS A 246 30.72 29.11 -13.26
CA LYS A 246 30.99 29.71 -11.96
C LYS A 246 30.18 28.96 -10.91
N VAL A 247 30.76 27.87 -10.43
CA VAL A 247 30.37 27.28 -9.15
C VAL A 247 31.31 27.91 -8.12
N GLU A 248 30.77 28.88 -7.38
CA GLU A 248 31.16 29.14 -5.99
C GLU A 248 29.96 28.78 -5.13
#